data_AF-A0A1H6XT70-F1
#
_entry.id   AF-A0A1H6XT70-F1
#
_cell.length_a   1.000
_cell.length_b   1.000
_cell.length_c   1.000
_cell.angle_alpha   90.00
_cell.angle_beta   90.00
_cell.angle_gamma   90.00
#
_symmetry.space_group_name_H-M   'P 1'
#
loop_
_entity.id
_entity.type
_entity.pdbx_description
1 polymer ?
#
loop_
_entity_poly.entity_id
_entity_poly.type
_entity_poly.pdbx_seq_one_letter_code
_entity_poly.pdbx_strand_id
1 'polypeptide(L)' 'MVRDTLETIDELLEGVMNDVDDSDVRYRLRSARQLLELAKQRYKGHDEAIEDIVEDDEILKDLRELGYVE' A
#
# COMPACT_ATOMS: atom_id res chain seq x y z
N MET A 1 -3.34 -8.27 -4.52
CA MET A 1 -2.59 -7.84 -5.73
C MET A 1 -1.76 -6.59 -5.47
N VAL A 2 -2.33 -5.39 -5.23
CA VAL A 2 -1.51 -4.16 -5.05
C VAL A 2 -0.62 -4.25 -3.80
N ARG A 3 -1.12 -4.81 -2.70
CA ARG A 3 -0.33 -5.07 -1.49
C ARG A 3 0.88 -5.98 -1.78
N ASP A 4 0.64 -7.07 -2.51
CA ASP A 4 1.69 -8.02 -2.94
C ASP A 4 2.75 -7.34 -3.82
N THR A 5 2.34 -6.42 -4.69
CA THR A 5 3.27 -5.62 -5.52
C THR A 5 4.12 -4.68 -4.66
N LEU A 6 3.54 -4.02 -3.65
CA LEU A 6 4.28 -3.12 -2.76
C LEU A 6 5.27 -3.88 -1.86
N GLU A 7 4.91 -5.07 -1.40
CA GLU A 7 5.84 -5.97 -0.68
C GLU A 7 7.00 -6.41 -1.59
N THR A 8 6.69 -6.83 -2.82
CA THR A 8 7.72 -7.23 -3.80
C THR A 8 8.71 -6.09 -4.09
N ILE A 9 8.24 -4.84 -4.21
CA ILE A 9 9.12 -3.69 -4.43
C ILE A 9 10.05 -3.46 -3.23
N ASP A 10 9.57 -3.66 -2.00
CA ASP A 10 10.37 -3.48 -0.79
C ASP A 10 11.50 -4.53 -0.72
N GLU A 11 11.20 -5.79 -1.03
CA GLU A 11 12.19 -6.87 -1.09
C GLU A 11 13.29 -6.59 -2.14
N LEU A 12 12.90 -6.11 -3.33
CA LEU A 12 13.86 -5.73 -4.37
C LEU A 12 14.76 -4.58 -3.93
N LEU A 13 14.19 -3.55 -3.29
CA LEU A 13 14.97 -2.41 -2.79
C LEU A 13 15.92 -2.83 -1.66
N GLU A 14 15.49 -3.73 -0.78
CA GLU A 14 16.33 -4.27 0.29
C GLU A 14 17.51 -5.09 -0.26
N GLY A 15 17.26 -5.96 -1.24
CA GLY A 15 18.31 -6.73 -1.91
C GLY A 15 19.40 -5.82 -2.49
N VAL A 16 19.00 -4.83 -3.29
CA VAL A 16 19.93 -3.89 -3.93
C VAL A 16 20.70 -3.04 -2.91
N MET A 17 20.12 -2.74 -1.75
CA MET A 17 20.77 -1.92 -0.72
C MET A 17 21.99 -2.60 -0.09
N ASN A 18 22.02 -3.94 -0.09
CA ASN A 18 23.15 -4.73 0.39
C ASN A 18 24.30 -4.79 -0.63
N ASP A 19 23.98 -4.67 -1.93
CA ASP A 19 24.94 -4.79 -3.03
C ASP A 19 25.60 -3.46 -3.43
N VAL A 20 25.13 -2.34 -2.88
CA VAL A 20 25.60 -0.99 -3.22
C VAL A 20 26.41 -0.39 -2.07
N ASP A 21 27.67 -0.01 -2.35
CA ASP A 21 28.54 0.66 -1.37
C ASP A 21 28.54 2.19 -1.48
N ASP A 22 28.00 2.75 -2.56
CA ASP A 22 27.87 4.20 -2.72
C ASP A 22 26.87 4.77 -1.70
N SER A 23 27.35 5.71 -0.89
CA SER A 23 26.59 6.29 0.23
C SER A 23 25.41 7.14 -0.22
N ASP A 24 25.50 7.81 -1.38
CA ASP A 24 24.42 8.61 -1.94
C ASP A 24 23.35 7.70 -2.56
N VAL A 25 23.76 6.63 -3.24
CA VAL A 25 22.80 5.63 -3.74
C VAL A 25 22.10 4.91 -2.58
N ARG A 26 22.82 4.55 -1.50
CA ARG A 26 22.22 4.00 -0.28
C ARG A 26 21.21 4.94 0.36
N TYR A 27 21.51 6.24 0.40
CA TYR A 27 20.58 7.26 0.90
C TYR A 27 19.28 7.29 0.08
N ARG A 28 19.39 7.34 -1.26
CA ARG A 28 18.22 7.35 -2.15
C ARG A 28 17.39 6.07 -2.03
N LEU A 29 18.02 4.90 -1.92
CA LEU A 29 17.33 3.62 -1.69
C LEU A 29 16.56 3.64 -0.37
N ARG A 30 17.17 4.17 0.70
CA ARG A 30 16.52 4.31 2.00
C ARG A 30 15.30 5.25 1.92
N SER A 31 15.43 6.37 1.23
CA SER A 31 14.31 7.30 0.99
C SER A 31 13.19 6.66 0.15
N ALA A 32 13.53 5.87 -0.88
CA ALA A 32 12.55 5.13 -1.67
C ALA A 32 11.76 4.15 -0.81
N ARG A 33 12.42 3.39 0.07
CA ARG A 33 11.75 2.49 1.03
C ARG A 33 10.83 3.25 2.01
N GLN A 34 11.26 4.42 2.50
CA GLN A 34 10.41 5.25 3.38
C GLN A 34 9.13 5.72 2.67
N LEU A 35 9.23 6.15 1.41
CA LEU A 35 8.08 6.56 0.60
C LEU A 35 7.17 5.37 0.29
N LEU A 36 7.75 4.20 0.02
CA LEU A 36 7.00 2.97 -0.19
C LEU A 36 6.19 2.60 1.05
N GLU A 37 6.76 2.76 2.24
CA GLU A 37 6.07 2.43 3.48
C GLU A 37 4.91 3.37 3.79
N LEU A 38 5.05 4.66 3.47
CA LEU A 38 3.94 5.61 3.47
C LEU A 38 2.82 5.19 2.50
N ALA A 39 3.17 4.69 1.31
CA ALA A 39 2.20 4.19 0.35
C ALA A 39 1.48 2.93 0.85
N LYS A 40 2.22 1.98 1.47
CA LYS A 40 1.63 0.79 2.10
C LYS A 40 0.66 1.15 3.22
N GLN A 41 1.02 2.09 4.10
CA GLN A 41 0.16 2.57 5.17
C GLN A 41 -1.13 3.19 4.64
N ARG A 42 -1.03 4.02 3.59
CA ARG A 42 -2.20 4.63 2.96
C ARG A 42 -3.10 3.59 2.31
N TYR A 43 -2.51 2.60 1.62
CA TYR A 43 -3.28 1.51 1.03
C TYR A 43 -4.00 0.69 2.10
N LYS A 44 -3.30 0.32 3.19
CA LYS A 44 -3.89 -0.42 4.31
C LYS A 44 -5.04 0.35 4.96
N GLY A 45 -4.87 1.66 5.21
CA GLY A 45 -5.95 2.48 5.76
C GLY A 45 -7.14 2.65 4.81
N HIS A 46 -6.94 2.57 3.49
CA HIS A 46 -8.04 2.52 2.53
C HIS A 46 -8.75 1.16 2.51
N ASP A 47 -8.00 0.05 2.59
CA ASP A 47 -8.56 -1.30 2.70
C ASP A 47 -9.38 -1.43 3.99
N GLU A 48 -8.85 -0.99 5.13
CA GLU A 48 -9.55 -1.04 6.44
C GLU A 48 -10.81 -0.17 6.42
N ALA A 49 -10.73 1.05 5.87
CA ALA A 49 -11.91 1.91 5.74
C ALA A 49 -12.97 1.32 4.79
N ILE A 50 -12.56 0.60 3.75
CA ILE A 50 -13.47 -0.12 2.88
C ILE A 50 -14.10 -1.27 3.64
N GLU A 51 -13.32 -2.13 4.31
CA GLU A 51 -13.83 -3.24 5.14
C GLU A 51 -14.86 -2.76 6.16
N ASP A 52 -14.57 -1.69 6.92
CA ASP A 52 -15.51 -1.09 7.88
C ASP A 52 -16.83 -0.64 7.21
N ILE A 53 -16.76 -0.10 5.99
CA ILE A 53 -17.94 0.30 5.21
C ILE A 53 -18.72 -0.92 4.69
N VAL A 54 -18.04 -2.00 4.32
CA VAL A 54 -18.68 -3.25 3.86
C VAL A 54 -19.30 -4.02 5.05
N GLU A 55 -18.84 -3.81 6.28
CA GLU A 55 -19.47 -4.38 7.47
C GLU A 55 -20.70 -3.60 7.95
N ASP A 56 -20.91 -2.37 7.46
CA ASP A 56 -22.11 -1.57 7.74
C ASP A 56 -23.21 -1.84 6.69
N ASP A 57 -24.11 -2.76 7.04
CA ASP A 57 -25.24 -3.19 6.20
C ASP A 57 -26.15 -2.03 5.71
N GLU A 58 -26.26 -0.92 6.47
CA GLU A 58 -27.01 0.26 6.01
C GLU A 58 -26.27 0.99 4.88
N ILE A 59 -24.96 1.19 5.02
CA ILE A 59 -24.15 1.88 4.00
C ILE A 59 -24.05 1.04 2.72
N LEU A 60 -23.92 -0.28 2.85
CA LEU A 60 -23.95 -1.22 1.72
C LEU A 60 -25.28 -1.20 0.96
N LYS A 61 -26.38 -1.03 1.68
CA LYS A 61 -27.70 -0.90 1.07
C LYS A 61 -27.81 0.41 0.26
N ASP A 62 -27.37 1.53 0.83
CA ASP A 62 -27.37 2.83 0.16
C ASP A 62 -26.48 2.84 -1.10
N LEU A 63 -25.31 2.21 -1.03
CA LEU A 63 -24.40 2.06 -2.18
C LEU A 63 -24.99 1.18 -3.30
N ARG A 64 -25.77 0.15 -2.96
CA ARG A 64 -26.53 -0.66 -3.92
C ARG A 64 -27.65 0.12 -4.58
N GLU A 65 -28.41 0.91 -3.81
CA GLU A 65 -29.45 1.77 -4.35
C GLU A 65 -28.90 2.83 -5.31
N LEU A 66 -27.66 3.29 -5.08
CA LEU A 66 -26.95 4.23 -5.95
C LEU A 66 -26.22 3.56 -7.14
N GLY A 67 -26.19 2.23 -7.22
CA GLY A 67 -25.60 1.48 -8.33
C GLY A 67 -24.07 1.38 -8.33
N TYR A 68 -23.44 1.60 -7.18
CA TYR A 68 -21.98 1.47 -7.03
C TYR A 68 -21.50 0.04 -6.74
N VAL A 69 -22.41 -0.86 -6.37
CA VAL A 69 -22.17 -2.29 -6.07
C VAL A 69 -23.38 -3.14 -6.49
N GLU A 70 -23.16 -4.38 -6.94
CA GLU A 70 -24.19 -5.37 -7.35
C GLU A 70 -24.80 -6.14 -6.16
#